data_AF-A0A4Q6DZV1-F1
#
_entry.id   AF-A0A4Q6DZV1-F1
#
_cell.length_a   1.000
_cell.length_b   1.000
_cell.length_c   1.000
_cell.angle_alpha   90.00
_cell.angle_beta   90.00
_cell.angle_gamma   90.00
#
_symmetry.space_group_name_H-M   'P 1'
#
loop_
_entity.id
_entity.type
_entity.pdbx_description
1 polymer ?
#
loop_
_entity_poly.entity_id
_entity_poly.type
_entity_poly.pdbx_seq_one_letter_code
_entity_poly.pdbx_strand_id
1 'polypeptide(L)'
;MNRIILLLISFTFFCSAFGQAPVISSFSPASGTIGTVITISGNNFNTVAANNAVLFGGIKAQVVNATATQLTVKVPAGAIFNPISVVNTDNRLTGYSSASFAVTNTTPVNSNLDIDFEPEAYVKSNGYSSYSEPRSALADIDGDGKTDILIVGDYSYDLT
;
A
#
# COMPACT_ATOMS: atom_id res chain seq x y z
N MET A 1 -40.23 -56.29 23.08
CA MET A 1 -40.06 -55.72 21.72
C MET A 1 -40.17 -54.21 21.84
N ASN A 2 -39.07 -53.51 21.55
CA ASN A 2 -39.00 -52.11 21.08
C ASN A 2 -39.42 -50.98 22.05
N ARG A 3 -38.68 -49.89 22.26
CA ARG A 3 -37.43 -49.36 21.68
C ARG A 3 -36.94 -48.27 22.65
N ILE A 4 -35.73 -48.45 23.19
CA ILE A 4 -34.96 -47.41 23.87
C ILE A 4 -34.68 -46.33 22.81
N ILE A 5 -35.35 -45.19 22.92
CA ILE A 5 -35.01 -43.98 22.17
C ILE A 5 -33.68 -43.48 22.76
N LEU A 6 -32.58 -43.97 22.20
CA LEU A 6 -31.29 -43.27 22.29
C LEU A 6 -31.49 -41.93 21.58
N LEU A 7 -31.82 -40.89 22.34
CA LEU A 7 -31.57 -39.52 21.94
C LEU A 7 -30.03 -39.38 21.91
N LEU A 8 -29.42 -39.74 20.78
CA LEU A 8 -28.08 -39.33 20.43
C LEU A 8 -28.10 -37.81 20.40
N ILE A 9 -27.84 -37.20 21.55
CA ILE A 9 -27.27 -35.86 21.61
C ILE A 9 -25.90 -36.04 20.95
N SER A 10 -25.86 -35.92 19.63
CA SER A 10 -24.67 -35.47 18.95
C SER A 10 -24.45 -34.04 19.44
N PHE A 11 -23.89 -33.91 20.64
CA PHE A 11 -23.18 -32.71 21.02
C PHE A 11 -21.97 -32.73 20.10
N THR A 12 -22.17 -32.22 18.89
CA THR A 12 -21.06 -31.80 18.06
C THR A 12 -20.31 -30.83 18.94
N PHE A 13 -19.24 -31.33 19.53
CA PHE A 13 -18.23 -30.53 20.16
C PHE A 13 -17.67 -29.71 19.00
N PHE A 14 -18.31 -28.56 18.75
CA PHE A 14 -17.63 -27.48 18.05
C PHE A 14 -16.50 -27.15 19.01
N CYS A 15 -15.37 -27.82 18.83
CA CYS A 15 -14.11 -27.36 19.32
C CYS A 15 -13.97 -26.00 18.68
N SER A 16 -14.33 -24.96 19.41
CA SER A 16 -13.95 -23.60 19.07
C SER A 16 -12.43 -23.62 19.08
N ALA A 17 -11.85 -23.91 17.93
CA ALA A 17 -10.42 -23.77 17.74
C ALA A 17 -10.14 -22.30 18.05
N PHE A 18 -9.45 -22.04 19.15
CA PHE A 18 -8.90 -20.73 19.44
C PHE A 18 -7.99 -20.42 18.24
N GLY A 19 -8.52 -19.66 17.29
CA GLY A 19 -7.83 -19.33 16.07
C GLY A 19 -6.56 -18.57 16.42
N GLN A 20 -5.45 -18.89 15.76
CA GLN A 20 -4.24 -18.11 15.90
C GLN A 20 -4.34 -16.85 15.03
N ALA A 21 -3.76 -15.75 15.52
CA ALA A 21 -3.63 -14.55 14.70
C ALA A 21 -2.70 -14.84 13.51
N PRO A 22 -3.01 -14.28 12.33
CA PRO A 22 -2.06 -14.25 11.22
C PRO A 22 -0.71 -13.69 11.66
N VAL A 23 0.38 -14.29 11.20
CA VAL A 23 1.73 -13.78 11.40
C VAL A 23 2.33 -13.51 10.03
N ILE A 24 2.83 -12.30 9.81
CA ILE A 24 3.48 -11.92 8.56
C ILE A 24 4.98 -11.86 8.81
N SER A 25 5.72 -12.80 8.23
CA SER A 25 7.17 -12.89 8.38
C SER A 25 7.90 -12.02 7.36
N SER A 26 7.40 -11.99 6.12
CA SER A 26 7.97 -11.19 5.03
C SER A 26 6.99 -11.03 3.88
N PHE A 27 7.29 -10.11 2.97
CA PHE A 27 6.60 -9.99 1.68
C PHE A 27 7.61 -9.61 0.59
N SER A 28 7.32 -10.02 -0.64
CA SER A 28 8.17 -9.72 -1.79
C SER A 28 7.33 -9.60 -3.08
N PRO A 29 7.60 -8.60 -3.93
CA PRO A 29 8.57 -7.51 -3.74
C PRO A 29 8.19 -6.55 -2.61
N ALA A 30 9.17 -5.83 -2.06
CA ALA A 30 8.95 -4.84 -0.99
C ALA A 30 8.40 -3.50 -1.51
N SER A 31 8.46 -3.30 -2.84
CA SER A 31 7.96 -2.14 -3.54
C SER A 31 7.32 -2.54 -4.87
N GLY A 32 6.46 -1.68 -5.40
CA GLY A 32 5.81 -1.91 -6.69
C GLY A 32 4.62 -1.00 -6.94
N THR A 33 4.12 -1.05 -8.16
CA THR A 33 3.01 -0.22 -8.62
C THR A 33 1.65 -0.81 -8.27
N ILE A 34 0.60 -0.02 -8.44
CA ILE A 34 -0.78 -0.52 -8.36
C ILE A 34 -0.97 -1.70 -9.31
N GLY A 35 -1.57 -2.78 -8.81
CA GLY A 35 -1.78 -4.02 -9.55
C GLY A 35 -0.60 -4.99 -9.53
N THR A 36 0.57 -4.59 -8.99
CA THR A 36 1.70 -5.51 -8.78
C THR A 36 1.25 -6.70 -7.94
N VAL A 37 1.64 -7.89 -8.36
CA VAL A 37 1.39 -9.13 -7.61
C VAL A 37 2.52 -9.29 -6.60
N ILE A 38 2.17 -9.37 -5.31
CA ILE A 38 3.11 -9.61 -4.23
C ILE A 38 2.80 -10.92 -3.53
N THR A 39 3.84 -11.55 -3.00
CA THR A 39 3.77 -12.74 -2.15
C THR A 39 4.01 -12.34 -0.71
N ILE A 40 3.06 -12.66 0.18
CA ILE A 40 3.17 -12.49 1.63
C ILE A 40 3.43 -13.86 2.24
N SER A 41 4.52 -14.00 2.98
CA SER A 41 4.91 -15.24 3.67
C SER A 41 4.71 -15.11 5.17
N GLY A 42 4.25 -16.17 5.81
CA GLY A 42 3.85 -16.12 7.20
C GLY A 42 3.26 -17.41 7.73
N ASN A 43 2.39 -17.28 8.73
CA ASN A 43 1.69 -18.40 9.37
C ASN A 43 0.25 -18.01 9.70
N ASN A 44 -0.59 -19.04 9.90
CA ASN A 44 -1.98 -18.91 10.34
C ASN A 44 -2.89 -18.12 9.40
N PHE A 45 -2.53 -18.06 8.12
CA PHE A 45 -3.42 -17.57 7.09
C PHE A 45 -4.56 -18.56 6.86
N ASN A 46 -5.71 -18.04 6.46
CA ASN A 46 -6.82 -18.89 6.06
C ASN A 46 -6.48 -19.53 4.70
N THR A 47 -6.77 -20.82 4.53
CA THR A 47 -6.55 -21.50 3.23
C THR A 47 -7.58 -21.07 2.19
N VAL A 48 -8.69 -20.45 2.60
CA VAL A 48 -9.69 -19.86 1.72
C VAL A 48 -9.33 -18.39 1.47
N ALA A 49 -9.02 -18.04 0.21
CA ALA A 49 -8.60 -16.69 -0.16
C ALA A 49 -9.61 -15.59 0.26
N ALA A 50 -10.91 -15.86 0.12
CA ALA A 50 -11.97 -14.93 0.51
C ALA A 50 -12.02 -14.63 2.02
N ASN A 51 -11.44 -15.51 2.85
CA ASN A 51 -11.43 -15.39 4.30
C ASN A 51 -10.17 -14.70 4.84
N ASN A 52 -9.32 -14.18 3.95
CA ASN A 52 -8.21 -13.29 4.30
C ASN A 52 -8.53 -11.88 3.79
N ALA A 53 -8.76 -10.94 4.69
CA ALA A 53 -8.81 -9.52 4.32
C ALA A 53 -7.40 -8.94 4.46
N VAL A 54 -6.72 -8.74 3.34
CA VAL A 54 -5.40 -8.11 3.28
C VAL A 54 -5.57 -6.62 3.00
N LEU A 55 -4.94 -5.77 3.80
CA LEU A 55 -5.01 -4.32 3.65
C LEU A 55 -3.62 -3.70 3.52
N PHE A 56 -3.51 -2.77 2.58
CA PHE A 56 -2.35 -1.88 2.43
C PHE A 56 -2.73 -0.54 3.06
N GLY A 57 -2.29 -0.33 4.30
CA GLY A 57 -2.88 0.70 5.15
C GLY A 57 -4.36 0.42 5.39
N GLY A 58 -5.25 1.26 4.86
CA GLY A 58 -6.71 1.12 4.98
C GLY A 58 -7.41 0.48 3.77
N ILE A 59 -6.69 0.18 2.68
CA ILE A 59 -7.32 -0.27 1.44
C ILE A 59 -7.23 -1.78 1.29
N LYS A 60 -8.38 -2.43 1.07
CA LYS A 60 -8.48 -3.88 0.87
C LYS A 60 -7.91 -4.30 -0.49
N ALA A 61 -6.99 -5.26 -0.45
CA ALA A 61 -6.38 -5.89 -1.63
C ALA A 61 -7.19 -7.09 -2.14
N GLN A 62 -6.98 -7.42 -3.41
CA GLN A 62 -7.45 -8.70 -3.97
C GLN A 62 -6.48 -9.82 -3.58
N VAL A 63 -6.99 -10.85 -2.90
CA VAL A 63 -6.24 -12.09 -2.64
C VAL A 63 -6.46 -13.04 -3.82
N VAL A 64 -5.37 -13.38 -4.52
CA VAL A 64 -5.35 -14.25 -5.70
C VAL A 64 -5.26 -15.72 -5.30
N ASN A 65 -4.40 -16.03 -4.33
CA ASN A 65 -4.21 -17.39 -3.83
C ASN A 65 -3.91 -17.36 -2.33
N ALA A 66 -4.28 -18.42 -1.62
CA ALA A 66 -4.04 -18.54 -0.19
C ALA A 66 -3.69 -19.97 0.23
N THR A 67 -2.67 -20.09 1.07
CA THR A 67 -2.33 -21.29 1.84
C THR A 67 -2.14 -20.88 3.30
N ALA A 68 -1.94 -21.83 4.21
CA ALA A 68 -1.72 -21.53 5.62
C ALA A 68 -0.46 -20.67 5.90
N THR A 69 0.49 -20.62 4.95
CA THR A 69 1.79 -19.95 5.11
C THR A 69 2.12 -18.94 4.03
N GLN A 70 1.28 -18.82 2.99
CA GLN A 70 1.53 -17.90 1.89
C GLN A 70 0.22 -17.31 1.35
N LEU A 71 0.23 -16.01 1.08
CA LEU A 71 -0.80 -15.32 0.32
C LEU A 71 -0.19 -14.69 -0.93
N THR A 72 -0.89 -14.77 -2.04
CA THR A 72 -0.59 -14.01 -3.25
C THR A 72 -1.64 -12.94 -3.40
N VAL A 73 -1.26 -11.66 -3.41
CA VAL A 73 -2.20 -10.53 -3.44
C VAL A 73 -1.81 -9.51 -4.49
N LYS A 74 -2.78 -8.73 -4.97
CA LYS A 74 -2.52 -7.57 -5.84
C LYS A 74 -2.56 -6.27 -5.05
N VAL A 75 -1.57 -5.41 -5.26
CA VAL A 75 -1.53 -4.06 -4.67
C VAL A 75 -2.76 -3.27 -5.13
N PRO A 76 -3.63 -2.80 -4.22
CA PRO A 76 -4.85 -2.08 -4.58
C PRO A 76 -4.58 -0.60 -4.88
N ALA A 77 -5.43 0.02 -5.69
CA ALA A 77 -5.37 1.47 -5.93
C ALA A 77 -5.56 2.24 -4.62
N GLY A 78 -4.70 3.24 -4.37
CA GLY A 78 -4.70 4.00 -3.11
C GLY A 78 -3.95 3.33 -1.96
N ALA A 79 -3.16 2.28 -2.23
CA ALA A 79 -2.17 1.80 -1.28
C ALA A 79 -1.22 2.95 -0.88
N ILE A 80 -0.83 2.97 0.40
CA ILE A 80 0.06 3.98 0.99
C ILE A 80 1.25 3.29 1.65
N PHE A 81 2.31 4.05 1.93
CA PHE A 81 3.49 3.56 2.65
C PHE A 81 3.16 3.25 4.12
N ASN A 82 2.72 2.02 4.37
CA ASN A 82 2.25 1.56 5.68
C ASN A 82 2.45 0.04 5.78
N PRO A 83 2.54 -0.57 6.99
CA PRO A 83 2.55 -2.01 7.11
C PRO A 83 1.31 -2.65 6.50
N ILE A 84 1.50 -3.83 5.95
CA ILE A 84 0.43 -4.67 5.43
C ILE A 84 -0.23 -5.34 6.64
N SER A 85 -1.56 -5.34 6.67
CA SER A 85 -2.32 -6.11 7.64
C SER A 85 -3.09 -7.25 6.99
N VAL A 86 -3.23 -8.35 7.71
CA VAL A 86 -4.01 -9.52 7.29
C VAL A 86 -4.98 -9.86 8.40
N VAL A 87 -6.28 -9.82 8.11
CA VAL A 87 -7.34 -10.26 9.01
C VAL A 87 -7.84 -11.62 8.54
N ASN A 88 -7.82 -12.61 9.44
CA ASN A 88 -8.53 -13.86 9.22
C ASN A 88 -9.99 -13.65 9.62
N THR A 89 -10.91 -13.69 8.66
CA THR A 89 -12.31 -13.31 8.90
C THR A 89 -13.08 -14.30 9.77
N ASP A 90 -12.60 -15.54 9.88
CA ASP A 90 -13.27 -16.60 10.65
C ASP A 90 -13.10 -16.37 12.15
N ASN A 91 -11.92 -15.91 12.58
CA ASN A 91 -11.59 -15.66 13.99
C ASN A 91 -11.44 -14.16 14.33
N ARG A 92 -11.47 -13.28 13.32
CA ARG A 92 -11.33 -11.81 13.40
C ARG A 92 -10.02 -11.33 14.03
N LEU A 93 -8.99 -12.17 14.02
CA LEU A 93 -7.66 -11.80 14.47
C LEU A 93 -6.86 -11.18 13.32
N THR A 94 -5.99 -10.25 13.67
CA THR A 94 -5.21 -9.44 12.73
C THR A 94 -3.71 -9.63 12.97
N GLY A 95 -2.96 -9.83 11.89
CA GLY A 95 -1.52 -9.76 11.85
C GLY A 95 -1.03 -8.54 11.07
N TYR A 96 0.15 -8.04 11.43
CA TYR A 96 0.80 -6.92 10.75
C TYR A 96 2.20 -7.32 10.30
N SER A 97 2.66 -6.78 9.17
CA SER A 97 4.05 -6.88 8.76
C SER A 97 4.92 -5.94 9.60
N SER A 98 6.20 -6.28 9.74
CA SER A 98 7.18 -5.40 10.39
C SER A 98 7.64 -4.25 9.49
N ALA A 99 7.59 -4.44 8.17
CA ALA A 99 7.96 -3.45 7.16
C ALA A 99 6.73 -2.90 6.43
N SER A 100 6.84 -1.66 5.95
CA SER A 100 5.87 -1.02 5.06
C SER A 100 6.12 -1.39 3.60
N PHE A 101 5.05 -1.48 2.80
CA PHE A 101 5.16 -1.64 1.35
C PHE A 101 5.35 -0.27 0.67
N ALA A 102 6.34 -0.14 -0.21
CA ALA A 102 6.57 1.10 -0.96
C ALA A 102 5.86 1.08 -2.31
N VAL A 103 4.82 1.90 -2.44
CA VAL A 103 4.14 2.09 -3.72
C VAL A 103 5.02 2.92 -4.63
N THR A 104 5.36 2.37 -5.79
CA THR A 104 6.09 3.11 -6.83
C THR A 104 5.10 3.56 -7.90
N ASN A 105 5.15 4.84 -8.27
CA ASN A 105 4.34 5.35 -9.38
C ASN A 105 5.12 5.05 -10.66
N THR A 106 4.55 4.23 -11.56
CA THR A 106 5.09 4.03 -12.92
C THR A 106 4.04 4.35 -13.96
N THR A 107 3.29 5.43 -13.80
CA THR A 107 2.67 6.00 -14.99
C THR A 107 3.81 6.62 -15.79
N PRO A 108 4.27 6.07 -16.94
CA PRO A 108 4.70 6.97 -18.00
C PRO A 108 3.48 7.83 -18.26
N VAL A 109 3.54 9.09 -17.86
CA VAL A 109 2.41 9.99 -18.08
C VAL A 109 2.25 10.08 -19.58
N ASN A 110 1.13 9.61 -20.08
CA ASN A 110 0.75 9.72 -21.47
C ASN A 110 0.47 11.20 -21.80
N SER A 111 1.54 11.94 -22.07
CA SER A 111 1.65 13.00 -23.06
C SER A 111 0.42 13.90 -23.24
N ASN A 112 -0.07 14.50 -22.16
CA ASN A 112 -0.75 15.81 -22.17
C ASN A 112 -1.04 16.46 -20.80
N LEU A 113 -0.45 15.98 -19.71
CA LEU A 113 -0.27 16.75 -18.47
C LEU A 113 1.21 16.60 -18.08
N ASP A 114 1.99 17.61 -18.42
CA ASP A 114 3.43 17.71 -18.22
C ASP A 114 3.77 17.78 -16.73
N ILE A 115 3.91 16.61 -16.06
CA ILE A 115 4.55 16.47 -14.74
C ILE A 115 5.41 15.18 -14.74
N ASP A 116 6.06 14.89 -15.85
CA ASP A 116 7.25 14.04 -15.85
C ASP A 116 8.44 14.96 -15.53
N PHE A 117 9.31 14.55 -14.62
CA PHE A 117 10.52 15.29 -14.24
C PHE A 117 11.48 15.36 -15.44
N GLU A 118 11.20 16.26 -16.38
CA GLU A 118 12.17 16.70 -17.38
C GLU A 118 13.35 17.36 -16.64
N PRO A 119 14.60 17.14 -17.08
CA PRO A 119 15.73 17.92 -16.59
C PRO A 119 15.45 19.40 -16.89
N GLU A 120 15.15 20.16 -15.84
CA GLU A 120 14.98 21.62 -15.86
C GLU A 120 13.92 22.15 -16.85
N ALA A 121 12.64 21.89 -16.56
CA ALA A 121 11.56 22.67 -17.18
C ALA A 121 11.60 24.12 -16.68
N TYR A 122 12.08 25.04 -17.53
CA TYR A 122 12.11 26.48 -17.26
C TYR A 122 10.71 27.08 -17.32
N VAL A 123 10.15 27.43 -16.15
CA VAL A 123 8.86 28.12 -16.08
C VAL A 123 9.05 29.59 -16.47
N LYS A 124 8.66 29.94 -17.71
CA LYS A 124 8.56 31.36 -18.10
C LYS A 124 7.37 31.99 -17.39
N SER A 125 7.65 32.85 -16.41
CA SER A 125 6.65 33.77 -15.85
C SER A 125 6.26 34.79 -16.94
N ASN A 126 5.02 34.72 -17.44
CA ASN A 126 4.47 35.76 -18.30
C ASN A 126 4.32 37.06 -17.51
N GLY A 127 5.36 37.91 -17.52
CA GLY A 127 5.28 39.25 -16.95
C GLY A 127 6.62 39.90 -16.57
N TYR A 128 7.70 39.14 -16.41
CA TYR A 128 9.02 39.69 -16.08
C TYR A 128 9.93 39.63 -17.29
N SER A 129 9.82 40.67 -18.12
CA SER A 129 10.80 40.95 -19.15
C SER A 129 11.94 41.75 -18.53
N SER A 130 13.15 41.20 -18.57
CA SER A 130 14.44 41.88 -18.39
C SER A 130 15.05 41.79 -16.98
N TYR A 131 16.27 41.23 -16.97
CA TYR A 131 17.27 41.11 -15.90
C TYR A 131 17.15 39.88 -14.97
N SER A 132 18.05 38.92 -15.23
CA SER A 132 18.33 37.68 -14.47
C SER A 132 17.30 36.57 -14.63
N GLU A 133 17.73 35.46 -15.23
CA GLU A 133 17.05 34.16 -15.27
C GLU A 133 16.31 33.87 -13.95
N PRO A 134 14.97 33.79 -13.89
CA PRO A 134 14.31 33.26 -12.71
C PRO A 134 14.80 31.83 -12.50
N ARG A 135 15.65 31.63 -11.48
CA ARG A 135 16.17 30.31 -11.08
C ARG A 135 15.07 29.56 -10.31
N SER A 136 13.97 29.27 -10.98
CA SER A 136 12.92 28.40 -10.44
C SER A 136 13.35 26.95 -10.64
N ALA A 137 13.32 26.15 -9.57
CA ALA A 137 13.59 24.73 -9.63
C ALA A 137 12.38 23.95 -9.09
N LEU A 138 12.11 22.80 -9.72
CA LEU A 138 11.12 21.83 -9.25
C LEU A 138 11.89 20.63 -8.68
N ALA A 139 11.69 20.33 -7.41
CA ALA A 139 12.35 19.23 -6.71
C ALA A 139 11.49 18.79 -5.51
N ASP A 140 11.71 17.59 -5.00
CA ASP A 140 11.16 17.13 -3.71
C ASP A 140 12.19 17.48 -2.62
N ILE A 141 12.07 18.65 -2.00
CA ILE A 141 13.08 19.22 -1.10
C ILE A 141 13.00 18.60 0.30
N ASP A 142 11.82 18.12 0.72
CA ASP A 142 11.61 17.55 2.05
C ASP A 142 11.48 16.01 2.05
N GLY A 143 11.43 15.37 0.89
CA GLY A 143 11.41 13.92 0.73
C GLY A 143 10.04 13.29 0.98
N ASP A 144 8.95 14.08 0.88
CA ASP A 144 7.59 13.60 1.10
C ASP A 144 6.95 12.96 -0.14
N GLY A 145 7.66 12.99 -1.28
CA GLY A 145 7.22 12.43 -2.55
C GLY A 145 6.27 13.32 -3.35
N LYS A 146 6.07 14.58 -2.95
CA LYS A 146 5.38 15.62 -3.74
C LYS A 146 6.40 16.58 -4.36
N THR A 147 6.01 17.22 -5.46
CA THR A 147 6.85 18.23 -6.11
C THR A 147 6.76 19.56 -5.36
N ASP A 148 7.89 20.09 -4.93
CA ASP A 148 8.04 21.46 -4.44
C ASP A 148 8.44 22.42 -5.55
N ILE A 149 8.18 23.71 -5.30
CA ILE A 149 8.64 24.81 -6.14
C ILE A 149 9.59 25.69 -5.32
N LEU A 150 10.83 25.81 -5.77
CA LEU A 150 11.79 26.79 -5.25
C LEU A 150 11.81 28.00 -6.17
N ILE A 151 11.62 29.19 -5.59
CA ILE A 151 11.77 30.48 -6.28
C ILE A 151 12.83 31.28 -5.54
N VAL A 152 13.93 31.59 -6.21
CA VAL A 152 14.95 32.53 -5.69
C VAL A 152 14.63 33.92 -6.22
N GLY A 153 14.33 34.85 -5.32
CA GLY A 153 14.17 36.27 -5.64
C GLY A 153 15.47 37.04 -5.37
N ASP A 154 15.88 37.90 -6.30
CA ASP A 154 16.95 38.86 -6.08
C ASP A 154 16.37 40.10 -5.37
N TYR A 155 16.57 40.21 -4.06
CA TYR A 155 16.30 41.48 -3.36
C TYR A 155 17.46 42.45 -3.63
N SER A 156 17.31 43.33 -4.62
CA SER A 156 18.18 44.50 -4.76
C SER A 156 17.73 45.58 -3.78
N TYR A 157 18.44 45.74 -2.65
CA TYR A 157 18.29 46.94 -1.85
C TYR A 157 19.05 48.08 -2.54
N ASP A 158 18.33 49.05 -3.08
CA ASP A 158 18.93 50.33 -3.45
C ASP A 158 19.15 51.13 -2.16
N LEU A 159 20.40 51.19 -1.72
CA LEU A 159 20.80 52.03 -0.59
C LEU A 159 21.10 53.45 -1.13
N THR A 160 20.04 54.24 -1.31
CA THR A 160 20.17 55.70 -1.45
C THR A 160 20.02 56.39 -0.11
#